data_AF-A0A183GCZ7-F1
#
_entry.id   AF-A0A183GCZ7-F1
#
_cell.length_a   1.000
_cell.length_b   1.000
_cell.length_c   1.000
_cell.angle_alpha   90.00
_cell.angle_beta   90.00
_cell.angle_gamma   90.00
#
_symmetry.space_group_name_H-M   'P 1'
#
loop_
_entity.id
_entity.type
_entity.pdbx_description
1 polymer ?
#
loop_
_entity_poly.entity_id
_entity_poly.type
_entity_poly.pdbx_seq_one_letter_code
_entity_poly.pdbx_strand_id
1 'polypeptide(L)' 'MDRKMLLNRWHTYFEVLTVGLAHPCIPSFPPVYSPVQKITVEETEAVLMKMKPGKATGPDNLAADL' A
#
# COMPACT_ATOMS: atom_id res chain seq x y z
N MET A 1 35.26 -22.85 13.93
CA MET A 1 35.13 -21.41 14.21
C MET A 1 34.87 -21.26 15.70
N ASP A 2 35.59 -20.36 16.39
CA ASP A 2 35.45 -20.18 17.84
C ASP A 2 34.08 -19.59 18.21
N ARG A 3 33.41 -20.15 19.23
CA ARG A 3 32.06 -19.74 19.65
C ARG A 3 32.01 -18.31 20.16
N LYS A 4 33.06 -17.85 20.86
CA LYS A 4 33.17 -16.48 21.36
C LYS A 4 33.29 -15.50 20.20
N MET A 5 34.03 -15.88 19.16
CA MET A 5 34.14 -15.08 17.93
C MET A 5 32.79 -14.93 17.20
N LEU A 6 31.99 -16.01 17.15
CA LEU A 6 30.65 -15.97 16.54
C LEU A 6 29.69 -15.06 17.32
N LEU A 7 29.70 -15.15 18.66
CA LEU A 7 28.84 -14.33 19.52
C LEU A 7 29.18 -12.84 19.41
N ASN A 8 30.46 -12.49 19.41
CA ASN A 8 30.89 -11.11 19.23
C ASN A 8 30.46 -10.55 17.87
N ARG A 9 30.60 -11.35 16.80
CA ARG A 9 30.16 -10.97 15.46
C ARG A 9 28.64 -10.79 15.38
N TRP A 10 27.88 -11.66 16.01
CA TRP A 10 26.42 -11.55 16.08
C TRP A 10 25.99 -10.29 16.83
N HIS A 11 26.63 -9.96 17.95
CA HIS A 11 26.36 -8.73 18.71
C HIS A 11 26.63 -7.48 17.86
N THR A 12 27.73 -7.44 17.11
CA THR A 12 28.01 -6.33 16.19
C THR A 12 26.93 -6.18 15.12
N TYR A 13 26.43 -7.28 14.56
CA TYR A 13 25.33 -7.20 13.59
C TYR A 13 24.02 -6.75 14.21
N PHE A 14 23.71 -7.17 15.43
CA PHE A 14 22.51 -6.76 16.15
C PHE A 14 22.50 -5.25 16.41
N GLU A 15 23.60 -4.67 16.86
CA GLU A 15 23.73 -3.22 17.11
C GLU A 15 23.61 -2.38 15.82
N VAL A 16 24.13 -2.87 14.70
CA VAL A 16 24.03 -2.16 13.41
C VAL A 16 22.62 -2.28 12.83
N LEU A 17 21.94 -3.39 13.06
CA LEU A 17 20.58 -3.62 12.61
C LEU A 17 19.58 -2.70 13.32
N THR A 18 19.77 -2.37 14.59
CA THR A 18 18.82 -1.54 15.36
C THR A 18 18.89 -0.06 14.99
N VAL A 19 20.07 0.49 14.75
CA VAL A 19 20.25 1.92 14.42
C VAL A 19 19.55 2.31 13.11
N GLY A 20 19.50 1.40 12.12
CA GLY A 20 18.87 1.63 10.82
C GLY A 20 17.38 1.26 10.74
N LEU A 21 16.82 0.63 11.77
CA LEU A 21 15.43 0.17 11.81
C LEU A 21 14.51 1.10 12.62
N ALA A 22 15.00 2.28 13.00
CA ALA A 22 14.14 3.33 13.50
C ALA A 22 13.17 3.75 12.38
N HIS A 23 12.02 3.11 12.33
CA HIS A 23 10.96 3.49 11.41
C HIS A 23 10.50 4.89 11.78
N PRO A 24 10.46 5.84 10.83
CA PRO A 24 9.86 7.13 11.09
C PRO A 24 8.42 6.90 11.58
N CYS A 25 8.00 7.71 12.55
CA CYS A 25 6.65 7.63 13.07
C CYS A 25 5.68 7.79 11.89
N ILE A 26 4.79 6.81 11.70
CA ILE A 26 3.77 6.89 10.65
C ILE A 26 2.87 8.08 11.01
N PRO A 27 2.70 9.07 10.12
CA PRO A 27 1.77 10.16 10.37
C PRO A 27 0.37 9.58 10.60
N SER A 28 -0.16 9.77 11.81
CA SER A 28 -1.54 9.42 12.12
C SER A 28 -2.42 10.58 11.72
N PHE A 29 -3.38 10.34 10.83
CA PHE A 29 -4.42 11.31 10.51
C PHE A 29 -5.65 11.04 11.38
N PRO A 30 -6.34 12.08 11.87
CA PRO A 30 -7.62 11.88 12.53
C PRO A 30 -8.58 11.21 11.55
N PRO A 31 -9.41 10.26 12.01
CA PRO A 31 -10.45 9.67 11.19
C PRO A 31 -11.36 10.78 10.64
N VAL A 32 -11.64 10.71 9.34
CA VAL A 32 -12.57 11.61 8.68
C VAL A 32 -13.98 11.18 9.07
N TYR A 33 -14.61 11.89 10.01
CA TYR A 33 -15.98 11.62 10.48
C TYR A 33 -17.07 12.21 9.57
N SER A 34 -16.71 12.83 8.45
CA SER A 34 -17.70 13.37 7.52
C SER A 34 -18.44 12.23 6.82
N PRO A 35 -19.72 12.41 6.47
CA PRO A 35 -20.40 11.50 5.56
C PRO A 35 -19.56 11.31 4.30
N VAL A 36 -19.22 10.05 4.00
CA VAL A 36 -18.64 9.71 2.71
C VAL A 36 -19.65 10.14 1.65
N GLN A 37 -19.23 10.99 0.71
CA GLN A 37 -20.07 11.34 -0.41
C GLN A 37 -20.46 10.06 -1.13
N LYS A 38 -21.77 9.82 -1.24
CA LYS A 38 -22.27 8.67 -1.98
C LYS A 38 -21.99 8.93 -3.45
N ILE A 39 -21.31 8.00 -4.10
CA ILE A 39 -21.19 8.01 -5.55
C ILE A 39 -22.60 7.88 -6.12
N THR A 40 -22.98 8.81 -6.98
CA THR A 40 -24.25 8.81 -7.68
C THR A 40 -24.16 7.96 -8.96
N VAL A 41 -25.31 7.52 -9.46
CA VAL A 41 -25.39 6.80 -10.75
C VAL A 41 -24.87 7.69 -11.88
N GLU A 42 -25.25 8.97 -11.88
CA GLU A 42 -24.80 9.95 -12.88
C GLU A 42 -23.27 10.14 -12.89
N GLU A 43 -22.63 10.23 -11.71
CA GLU A 43 -21.17 10.29 -11.62
C GLU A 43 -20.51 9.02 -12.17
N THR A 44 -21.11 7.85 -11.90
CA THR A 44 -20.59 6.56 -12.38
C THR A 44 -20.70 6.46 -13.90
N GLU A 45 -21.85 6.80 -14.47
CA GLU A 45 -22.08 6.82 -15.92
C GLU A 45 -21.18 7.84 -16.62
N ALA A 46 -21.06 9.05 -16.07
CA ALA A 46 -20.20 10.09 -16.63
C ALA A 46 -18.71 9.69 -16.64
N VAL A 47 -18.27 8.93 -15.62
CA VAL A 47 -16.91 8.38 -15.59
C VAL A 47 -16.76 7.22 -16.57
N LEU A 48 -17.73 6.29 -16.63
CA LEU A 48 -17.71 5.17 -17.56
C LEU A 48 -17.64 5.64 -19.02
N MET A 49 -18.42 6.66 -19.40
CA MET A 49 -18.40 7.24 -20.75
C MET A 49 -17.05 7.88 -21.10
N LYS A 50 -16.28 8.33 -20.10
CA LYS A 50 -14.92 8.89 -20.29
C LYS A 50 -13.84 7.81 -20.34
N MET A 51 -14.13 6.59 -19.90
CA MET A 51 -13.16 5.49 -19.93
C MET A 51 -13.07 4.92 -21.34
N LYS A 52 -11.84 4.68 -21.81
CA LYS A 52 -11.63 4.00 -23.09
C LYS A 52 -11.96 2.52 -22.93
N PRO A 53 -12.82 1.94 -23.79
CA PRO A 53 -13.04 0.50 -23.82
C PRO A 53 -11.70 -0.24 -23.99
N GLY A 54 -11.47 -1.28 -23.21
CA GLY A 54 -10.31 -2.18 -23.36
C GLY A 54 -8.98 -1.70 -22.78
N LYS A 55 -8.94 -0.63 -21.96
CA LYS A 55 -7.69 -0.16 -21.32
C LYS A 55 -7.38 -0.86 -19.98
N ALA A 56 -8.39 -1.40 -19.33
CA ALA A 56 -8.24 -2.19 -18.11
C ALA A 56 -9.13 -3.44 -18.24
N THR A 57 -8.53 -4.53 -18.70
CA THR A 57 -9.14 -5.85 -18.66
C THR A 57 -9.04 -6.37 -17.24
N GLY A 58 -10.17 -6.49 -16.54
CA GLY A 58 -10.21 -7.21 -15.27
C GLY A 58 -9.81 -8.68 -15.46
N PRO A 59 -9.46 -9.41 -14.39
CA PRO A 59 -9.08 -10.82 -14.48
C PRO A 59 -10.15 -11.70 -15.17
N ASP A 60 -11.41 -11.26 -15.15
CA ASP A 60 -12.54 -11.95 -15.77
C ASP A 60 -12.66 -11.70 -17.29
N ASN A 61 -11.80 -10.86 -17.88
CA ASN A 61 -11.73 -10.57 -19.33
C ASN A 61 -13.05 -10.21 -20.02
N LEU A 62 -14.03 -9.73 -19.25
CA LEU A 62 -15.27 -9.20 -19.79
C LEU A 62 -15.06 -7.74 -20.19
N ALA A 63 -15.48 -7.40 -21.40
CA ALA A 63 -15.60 -6.01 -21.81
C ALA A 63 -16.70 -5.34 -20.97
N ALA A 64 -16.50 -4.06 -20.62
CA ALA A 64 -17.59 -3.25 -20.11
C ALA A 64 -18.62 -3.12 -21.25
N ASP A 65 -19.78 -3.75 -21.09
CA ASP A 65 -20.92 -3.55 -21.97
C ASP A 65 -21.55 -2.18 -21.64
N LEU A 66 -22.00 -1.46 -22.68
CA LEU A 66 -22.56 -0.12 -22.56
C LEU A 66 -24.05 -0.14 -22.23
#